data_AF-A0A845G382-F1
#
_entry.id   AF-A0A845G382-F1
#
_cell.length_a   1.000
_cell.length_b   1.000
_cell.length_c   1.000
_cell.angle_alpha   90.00
_cell.angle_beta   90.00
_cell.angle_gamma   90.00
#
_symmetry.space_group_name_H-M   'P 1'
#
loop_
_entity.id
_entity.type
_entity.pdbx_description
1 polymer ?
#
loop_
_entity_poly.entity_id
_entity_poly.type
_entity_poly.pdbx_seq_one_letter_code
_entity_poly.pdbx_strand_id
1 'polypeptide(L)' 'MGYVSYTFEDGFERPVEDLMWRVIMLVLSGGWHRMWEERARREIIERIEEGGLENILAGVPQEEVEIFRHDLKILKIFST' A
#
# COMPACT_ATOMS: atom_id res chain seq x y z
N MET A 1 4.42 10.33 29.71
CA MET A 1 3.61 9.84 28.58
C MET A 1 4.32 10.24 27.31
N GLY A 2 5.03 9.31 26.67
CA GLY A 2 5.72 9.58 25.41
C GLY A 2 4.74 9.43 24.27
N TYR A 3 4.36 10.54 23.62
CA TYR A 3 3.54 10.49 22.41
C TYR A 3 4.45 10.71 21.20
N VAL A 4 4.83 9.57 20.63
CA VAL A 4 5.51 9.37 19.34
C VAL A 4 4.55 9.80 18.22
N SER A 5 4.29 11.10 18.08
CA SER A 5 3.24 11.60 17.18
C SER A 5 3.73 12.49 16.04
N TYR A 6 4.97 12.97 16.06
CA TYR A 6 5.44 13.94 15.05
C TYR A 6 6.34 13.34 13.96
N THR A 7 6.87 12.13 14.15
CA THR A 7 7.78 11.49 13.17
C THR A 7 7.08 10.68 12.08
N PHE A 8 5.76 10.59 12.10
CA PHE A 8 4.99 9.81 11.13
C PHE A 8 4.25 10.66 10.08
N GLU A 9 4.23 12.00 10.22
CA GLU A 9 3.62 12.87 9.20
C GLU A 9 4.42 12.87 7.89
N ASP A 10 5.74 12.61 7.95
CA ASP A 10 6.64 12.33 6.82
C ASP A 10 7.28 10.92 6.95
N GLY A 11 6.56 9.94 7.51
CA GLY A 11 7.15 8.70 8.04
C GLY A 11 7.70 7.69 7.03
N PHE A 12 7.44 7.88 5.73
CA PHE A 12 7.90 6.97 4.68
C PHE A 12 8.76 7.73 3.67
N GLU A 13 10.01 7.32 3.52
CA GLU A 13 10.96 7.98 2.62
C GLU A 13 10.75 7.54 1.17
N ARG A 14 10.20 6.34 0.96
CA ARG A 14 10.01 5.76 -0.38
C ARG A 14 8.52 5.55 -0.71
N PRO A 15 8.10 5.84 -1.96
CA PRO A 15 6.72 5.60 -2.41
C PRO A 15 6.22 4.16 -2.17
N VAL A 16 7.12 3.17 -2.29
CA VAL A 16 6.78 1.77 -2.02
C VAL A 16 6.42 1.50 -0.57
N GLU A 17 7.06 2.16 0.39
CA GLU A 17 6.82 1.95 1.82
C GLU A 17 5.43 2.44 2.21
N ASP A 18 5.07 3.62 1.70
CA ASP A 18 3.76 4.21 1.88
C ASP A 18 2.65 3.36 1.21
N LEU A 19 2.89 2.84 0.00
CA LEU A 19 1.96 1.92 -0.66
C LEU A 19 1.78 0.62 0.14
N MET A 20 2.89 0.00 0.57
CA MET A 20 2.86 -1.22 1.39
C MET A 20 2.13 -1.01 2.70
N TRP A 21 2.34 0.13 3.37
CA TRP A 21 1.65 0.46 4.61
C TRP A 21 0.13 0.46 4.44
N ARG A 22 -0.38 1.05 3.35
CA ARG A 22 -1.82 1.09 3.06
C ARG A 22 -2.37 -0.30 2.77
N VAL A 23 -1.61 -1.12 2.05
CA VAL A 23 -1.95 -2.53 1.81
C VAL A 23 -2.01 -3.32 3.11
N ILE A 24 -1.02 -3.14 4.01
CA ILE A 24 -1.01 -3.77 5.34
C ILE A 24 -2.24 -3.35 6.14
N MET A 25 -2.57 -2.06 6.16
CA MET A 25 -3.78 -1.57 6.83
C MET A 25 -5.04 -2.24 6.28
N LEU A 26 -5.15 -2.39 4.96
CA LEU A 26 -6.27 -3.08 4.33
C LEU A 26 -6.38 -4.53 4.82
N VAL A 27 -5.26 -5.27 4.84
CA VAL A 27 -5.21 -6.66 5.32
C VAL A 27 -5.59 -6.76 6.80
N LEU A 28 -4.99 -5.92 7.64
CA LEU A 28 -5.21 -5.92 9.08
C LEU A 28 -6.64 -5.53 9.46
N SER A 29 -7.31 -4.72 8.64
CA SER A 29 -8.72 -4.37 8.87
C SER A 29 -9.66 -5.57 8.79
N GLY A 30 -9.26 -6.64 8.10
CA GLY A 30 -10.05 -7.88 7.98
C GLY A 30 -11.48 -7.69 7.47
N GLY A 31 -11.79 -6.59 6.79
CA GLY A 31 -13.15 -6.25 6.35
C GLY A 31 -14.10 -5.82 7.48
N TRP A 32 -13.58 -5.45 8.66
CA TRP A 32 -14.40 -5.05 9.82
C TRP A 32 -15.36 -3.89 9.53
N HIS A 33 -14.99 -2.97 8.65
CA HIS A 33 -15.83 -1.84 8.29
C HIS A 33 -15.84 -1.63 6.77
N ARG A 34 -16.97 -1.99 6.14
CA ARG A 34 -17.11 -1.99 4.67
C ARG A 34 -16.78 -0.66 4.01
N MET A 35 -17.28 0.47 4.54
CA MET A 35 -16.97 1.78 3.95
C MET A 35 -15.49 2.15 4.06
N TRP A 36 -14.83 1.67 5.12
CA TRP A 36 -13.40 1.91 5.31
C TRP A 36 -12.60 1.06 4.32
N GLU A 37 -12.99 -0.21 4.15
CA GLU A 37 -12.37 -1.11 3.18
C GLU A 37 -12.50 -0.58 1.75
N GLU A 38 -13.70 -0.17 1.34
CA GLU A 38 -13.95 0.42 0.02
C GLU A 38 -13.11 1.68 -0.22
N ARG A 39 -12.95 2.52 0.81
CA ARG A 39 -12.09 3.71 0.75
C ARG A 39 -10.61 3.35 0.68
N ALA A 40 -10.13 2.45 1.53
CA ALA A 40 -8.73 2.03 1.57
C ALA A 40 -8.31 1.40 0.23
N ARG A 41 -9.16 0.55 -0.35
CA ARG A 41 -8.94 -0.03 -1.69
C ARG A 41 -8.82 1.05 -2.75
N ARG A 42 -9.73 2.04 -2.75
CA ARG A 42 -9.71 3.14 -3.71
C ARG A 42 -8.43 3.97 -3.59
N GLU A 43 -8.04 4.35 -2.38
CA GLU A 43 -6.83 5.12 -2.15
C GLU A 43 -5.56 4.37 -2.59
N ILE A 44 -5.53 3.04 -2.45
CA ILE A 44 -4.42 2.22 -2.95
C ILE A 44 -4.38 2.25 -4.49
N ILE A 45 -5.53 2.08 -5.15
CA ILE A 45 -5.64 2.09 -6.61
C ILE A 45 -5.25 3.47 -7.17
N GLU A 46 -5.77 4.55 -6.61
CA GLU A 46 -5.46 5.92 -7.03
C GLU A 46 -3.96 6.21 -6.96
N ARG A 47 -3.28 5.80 -5.87
CA ARG A 47 -1.83 5.98 -5.74
C ARG A 47 -1.02 5.20 -6.75
N ILE A 48 -1.46 3.97 -7.02
CA ILE A 48 -0.85 3.11 -8.03
C ILE A 48 -1.00 3.75 -9.42
N GLU A 49 -2.16 4.33 -9.74
CA GLU A 49 -2.44 4.99 -11.02
C GLU A 49 -1.66 6.30 -11.17
N GLU A 50 -1.57 7.11 -10.11
CA GLU A 50 -0.83 8.39 -10.10
C GLU A 50 0.69 8.20 -10.24
N GLY A 51 1.26 7.25 -9.51
CA GLY A 51 2.70 7.01 -9.53
C GLY A 51 3.15 6.08 -10.66
N GLY A 52 2.26 5.19 -11.13
CA GLY A 52 2.60 4.02 -11.91
C GLY A 52 3.31 2.97 -11.06
N LEU A 53 2.77 1.75 -10.99
CA LEU A 53 3.31 0.70 -10.13
C LEU A 53 4.81 0.44 -10.36
N GLU A 54 5.26 0.41 -11.61
CA GLU A 54 6.67 0.20 -11.98
C GLU A 54 7.59 1.27 -11.38
N ASN A 55 7.15 2.53 -11.38
CA ASN A 55 7.94 3.63 -10.83
C ASN A 55 7.96 3.59 -9.30
N ILE A 56 6.83 3.22 -8.68
CA ILE A 56 6.73 3.05 -7.22
C ILE A 56 7.70 1.96 -6.75
N LEU A 57 7.81 0.87 -7.52
CA LEU A 57 8.68 -0.27 -7.23
C LEU A 57 10.12 -0.10 -7.75
N ALA A 58 10.48 1.06 -8.28
CA ALA A 58 11.82 1.30 -8.80
C ALA A 58 12.88 1.13 -7.69
N GLY A 59 13.89 0.30 -7.97
CA GLY A 59 14.97 0.00 -7.02
C GLY A 59 14.65 -1.09 -6.00
N VAL A 60 13.45 -1.69 -6.04
CA VAL A 60 13.14 -2.90 -5.28
C VAL A 60 13.70 -4.12 -6.03
N PRO A 61 14.31 -5.10 -5.33
CA PRO A 61 14.76 -6.35 -5.95
C PRO A 61 13.63 -7.05 -6.71
N GLN A 62 13.94 -7.60 -7.88
CA GLN A 62 12.93 -8.19 -8.78
C GLN A 62 12.10 -9.30 -8.11
N GLU A 63 12.72 -10.13 -7.27
CA GLU A 63 12.03 -11.18 -6.51
C GLU A 63 10.96 -10.60 -5.56
N GLU A 64 11.28 -9.52 -4.85
CA GLU A 64 10.33 -8.82 -3.97
C GLU A 64 9.21 -8.14 -4.76
N VAL A 65 9.53 -7.57 -5.93
CA VAL A 65 8.53 -6.99 -6.84
C VAL A 65 7.52 -8.05 -7.30
N GLU A 66 7.99 -9.25 -7.64
CA GLU A 66 7.13 -10.35 -8.08
C GLU A 66 6.21 -10.85 -6.96
N ILE A 67 6.75 -10.99 -5.75
CA ILE A 67 5.96 -11.34 -4.55
C ILE A 67 4.90 -10.28 -4.29
N PHE A 68 5.28 -9.00 -4.26
CA PHE A 68 4.33 -7.93 -3.96
C PHE A 68 3.22 -7.82 -5.02
N ARG A 69 3.55 -7.99 -6.30
CA ARG A 69 2.54 -8.05 -7.38
C ARG A 69 1.59 -9.23 -7.21
N HIS A 70 2.11 -10.39 -6.81
CA HIS A 70 1.28 -11.55 -6.53
C HIS A 70 0.29 -11.26 -5.40
N ASP A 71 0.75 -10.62 -4.32
CA ASP A 71 -0.11 -10.24 -3.19
C ASP A 71 -1.19 -9.24 -3.60
N LEU A 72 -0.85 -8.22 -4.39
CA LEU A 72 -1.84 -7.26 -4.91
C LEU A 72 -2.91 -7.94 -5.79
N LYS A 73 -2.56 -9.02 -6.51
CA LYS A 73 -3.51 -9.83 -7.28
C LYS A 73 -4.43 -10.64 -6.36
N ILE A 74 -3.88 -11.28 -5.31
CA ILE A 74 -4.69 -11.98 -4.30
C ILE A 74 -5.71 -11.02 -3.67
N LEU A 75 -5.28 -9.80 -3.37
CA LEU A 75 -6.12 -8.75 -2.80
C LEU A 75 -7.11 -8.15 -3.80
N LYS A 76 -7.07 -8.54 -5.08
CA LYS A 76 -7.90 -8.00 -6.17
C LYS A 76 -7.78 -6.49 -6.32
N ILE A 77 -6.59 -5.96 -6.07
CA ILE A 77 -6.25 -4.53 -6.25
C ILE A 77 -5.86 -4.27 -7.71
N PHE A 78 -5.25 -5.27 -8.35
CA PHE A 78 -4.99 -5.31 -9.78
C PHE A 78 -5.73 -6.47 -10.46
N SER A 79 -6.24 -6.22 -11.67
CA SER A 79 -6.49 -7.27 -12.66
C SER A 79 -5.58 -7.01 -13.85
N THR A 80 -4.68 -7.94 -14.15
CA THR A 80 -4.18 -8.07 -15.52
C THR A 80 -5.20 -8.84 -16.33
#